data_AF-A0AAE0M1S5-F1
#
_entry.id   AF-A0AAE0M1S5-F1
#
_cell.length_a   1.000
_cell.length_b   1.000
_cell.length_c   1.000
_cell.angle_alpha   90.00
_cell.angle_beta   90.00
_cell.angle_gamma   90.00
#
_symmetry.space_group_name_H-M   'P 1'
#
loop_
_entity.id
_entity.type
_entity.pdbx_description
1 polymer ?
#
loop_
_entity_poly.entity_id
_entity_poly.type
_entity_poly.pdbx_seq_one_letter_code
_entity_poly.pdbx_strand_id
1 'polypeptide(L)'
;MTNSDIPPTNTTLDGRLLLIRNAWHLGLAPSDMCFKFGFAQLPLEDCPLTPEEYRNEEKVKEILYPKYKSAVRFLFPDATRVEILEHAVRKRHPRWLSGNLERHHLDTNQPSDYVHIASRKFNNNPKGYSRFVVVNLWKPIRGPVYDFRLTLCDRRTIGFASQTTAMDIVHRNYINENTRVYFDEKHEWYHWHGLQANEVIAFVQTDSVAENTAGVSHTAFLDPRVGDDGKQLKESIEARVFVFFE
;
A
#
# COMPACT_ATOMS: atom_id res chain seq x y z
N MET A 1 9.98 -27.07 30.50
CA MET A 1 9.20 -25.88 30.13
C MET A 1 8.02 -26.37 29.31
N THR A 2 6.84 -26.40 29.91
CA THR A 2 5.60 -26.68 29.19
C THR A 2 5.28 -25.47 28.32
N ASN A 3 4.63 -25.69 27.17
CA ASN A 3 4.23 -24.66 26.19
C ASN A 3 3.29 -23.55 26.74
N SER A 4 3.11 -23.43 28.05
CA SER A 4 2.12 -22.58 28.73
C SER A 4 2.65 -21.22 29.19
N ASP A 5 3.97 -21.01 29.24
CA ASP A 5 4.55 -19.86 29.94
C ASP A 5 4.90 -18.68 29.03
N ILE A 6 4.73 -18.83 27.71
CA ILE A 6 4.92 -17.75 26.74
C ILE A 6 3.55 -17.20 26.40
N PRO A 7 3.23 -15.94 26.75
CA PRO A 7 1.98 -15.33 26.36
C PRO A 7 1.85 -15.32 24.83
N PRO A 8 0.65 -15.57 24.27
CA PRO A 8 0.45 -15.70 22.83
C PRO A 8 0.76 -14.40 22.07
N THR A 9 0.81 -13.27 22.78
CA THR A 9 1.26 -11.99 22.26
C THR A 9 2.08 -11.24 23.32
N ASN A 10 3.03 -10.43 22.87
CA ASN A 10 3.76 -9.46 23.70
C ASN A 10 3.14 -8.05 23.65
N THR A 11 1.90 -7.93 23.16
CA THR A 11 1.16 -6.66 23.06
C THR A 11 -0.14 -6.71 23.85
N THR A 12 -0.56 -5.57 24.38
CA THR A 12 -1.90 -5.36 24.93
C THR A 12 -2.74 -4.56 23.94
N LEU A 13 -4.04 -4.84 23.87
CA LEU A 13 -4.96 -4.09 23.02
C LEU A 13 -5.24 -2.72 23.67
N ASP A 14 -4.84 -1.64 22.98
CA ASP A 14 -5.23 -0.27 23.32
C ASP A 14 -6.23 0.24 22.27
N GLY A 15 -7.52 0.21 22.62
CA GLY A 15 -8.59 0.63 21.73
C GLY A 15 -8.66 2.15 21.60
N ARG A 16 -8.40 2.67 20.39
CA ARG A 16 -8.49 4.10 20.08
C ARG A 16 -9.45 4.34 18.92
N LEU A 17 -10.16 5.46 18.96
CA LEU A 17 -10.93 5.95 17.81
C LEU A 17 -10.02 6.81 16.94
N LEU A 18 -10.04 6.55 15.64
CA LEU A 18 -9.26 7.27 14.64
C LEU A 18 -10.19 7.85 13.58
N LEU A 19 -9.97 9.11 13.21
CA LEU A 19 -10.67 9.73 12.10
C LEU A 19 -9.94 9.43 10.79
N ILE A 20 -10.62 8.74 9.87
CA ILE A 20 -10.15 8.54 8.49
C ILE A 20 -10.96 9.44 7.57
N ARG A 21 -10.29 10.37 6.90
CA ARG A 21 -10.89 11.39 6.04
C ARG A 21 -11.04 10.89 4.60
N ASN A 22 -12.05 11.39 3.90
CA ASN A 22 -12.20 11.15 2.47
C ASN A 22 -11.27 12.11 1.69
N ALA A 23 -10.29 11.55 0.98
CA ALA A 23 -9.29 12.30 0.23
C ALA A 23 -9.87 13.09 -0.95
N TRP A 24 -11.07 12.72 -1.45
CA TRP A 24 -11.76 13.49 -2.49
C TRP A 24 -11.95 14.97 -2.13
N HIS A 25 -12.07 15.28 -0.84
CA HIS A 25 -12.28 16.65 -0.38
C HIS A 25 -10.99 17.50 -0.31
N LEU A 26 -9.82 16.91 -0.58
CA LEU A 26 -8.56 17.66 -0.56
C LEU A 26 -8.43 18.63 -1.74
N GLY A 27 -9.06 18.34 -2.89
CA GLY A 27 -9.13 19.27 -4.03
C GLY A 27 -7.78 19.66 -4.63
N LEU A 28 -6.74 18.83 -4.46
CA LEU A 28 -5.39 19.07 -4.97
C LEU A 28 -5.15 18.31 -6.28
N ALA A 29 -4.31 18.88 -7.14
CA ALA A 29 -3.78 18.15 -8.28
C ALA A 29 -2.95 16.95 -7.80
N PRO A 30 -2.89 15.84 -8.55
CA PRO A 30 -2.18 14.64 -8.10
C PRO A 30 -0.70 14.88 -7.77
N SER A 31 0.00 15.70 -8.55
CA SER A 31 1.42 16.02 -8.28
C SER A 31 1.60 16.80 -6.98
N ASP A 32 0.75 17.79 -6.70
CA ASP A 32 0.76 18.54 -5.44
C ASP A 32 0.43 17.64 -4.25
N MET A 33 -0.55 16.75 -4.41
CA MET A 33 -0.93 15.80 -3.37
C MET A 33 0.23 14.83 -3.08
N CYS A 34 0.86 14.27 -4.12
CA CYS A 34 1.99 13.36 -3.97
C CYS A 34 3.17 14.05 -3.28
N PHE A 35 3.51 15.26 -3.71
CA PHE A 35 4.59 16.05 -3.11
C PHE A 35 4.32 16.34 -1.63
N LYS A 36 3.10 16.80 -1.33
CA LYS A 36 2.71 17.21 0.02
C LYS A 36 2.52 16.03 0.97
N PHE A 37 1.68 15.06 0.63
CA PHE A 37 1.27 13.97 1.52
C PHE A 37 2.08 12.69 1.34
N GLY A 38 2.83 12.57 0.24
CA GLY A 38 3.50 11.34 -0.17
C GLY A 38 2.60 10.38 -0.95
N PHE A 39 1.34 10.73 -1.21
CA PHE A 39 0.40 9.91 -1.97
C PHE A 39 -0.49 10.73 -2.89
N ALA A 40 -1.06 10.12 -3.91
CA ALA A 40 -2.00 10.73 -4.82
C ALA A 40 -2.90 9.69 -5.50
N GLN A 41 -4.08 10.11 -5.93
CA GLN A 41 -4.91 9.34 -6.85
C GLN A 41 -4.73 9.90 -8.26
N LEU A 42 -4.68 8.99 -9.24
CA LEU A 42 -4.54 9.31 -10.66
C LEU A 42 -5.57 8.53 -11.48
N PRO A 43 -6.09 9.11 -12.57
CA PRO A 43 -6.77 8.33 -13.59
C PRO A 43 -5.77 7.36 -14.24
N LEU A 44 -6.25 6.18 -14.58
CA LEU A 44 -5.52 5.14 -15.30
C LEU A 44 -6.42 4.58 -16.40
N GLU A 45 -6.68 5.42 -17.39
CA GLU A 45 -7.56 5.10 -18.50
C GLU A 45 -6.94 4.04 -19.44
N ASP A 46 -7.81 3.39 -20.21
CA ASP A 46 -7.47 2.44 -21.26
C ASP A 46 -6.71 1.18 -20.81
N CYS A 47 -6.98 0.63 -19.63
CA CYS A 47 -6.40 -0.66 -19.21
C CYS A 47 -7.35 -1.82 -19.58
N PRO A 48 -7.18 -2.48 -20.76
CA PRO A 48 -8.14 -3.48 -21.26
C PRO A 48 -8.02 -4.85 -20.59
N LEU A 49 -7.40 -4.95 -19.41
CA LEU A 49 -7.30 -6.19 -18.68
C LEU A 49 -8.64 -6.53 -18.03
N THR A 50 -9.18 -7.70 -18.36
CA THR A 50 -10.26 -8.31 -17.59
C THR A 50 -9.77 -8.70 -16.19
N PRO A 51 -10.65 -8.80 -15.19
CA PRO A 51 -10.26 -9.16 -13.82
C PRO A 51 -9.46 -10.46 -13.70
N GLU A 52 -9.72 -11.43 -14.57
CA GLU A 52 -9.06 -12.73 -14.60
C GLU A 52 -7.63 -12.62 -15.15
N GLU A 53 -7.40 -11.73 -16.12
CA GLU A 53 -6.10 -11.53 -16.77
C GLU A 53 -5.06 -10.89 -15.85
N TYR A 54 -5.45 -10.24 -14.75
CA TYR A 54 -4.51 -9.75 -13.74
C TYR A 54 -3.71 -10.88 -13.05
N ARG A 55 -4.14 -12.14 -13.18
CA ARG A 55 -3.38 -13.32 -12.71
C ARG A 55 -2.34 -13.81 -13.72
N ASN A 56 -2.36 -13.30 -14.95
CA ASN A 56 -1.36 -13.60 -15.97
C ASN A 56 -0.26 -12.54 -15.91
N GLU A 57 0.91 -12.95 -15.41
CA GLU A 57 2.05 -12.06 -15.19
C GLU A 57 2.55 -11.39 -16.48
N GLU A 58 2.54 -12.10 -17.61
CA GLU A 58 2.97 -11.59 -18.91
C GLU A 58 2.03 -10.50 -19.40
N LYS A 59 0.71 -10.71 -19.33
CA LYS A 59 -0.29 -9.71 -19.70
C LYS A 59 -0.20 -8.47 -18.83
N VAL A 60 0.03 -8.63 -17.51
CA VAL A 60 0.23 -7.49 -16.60
C VAL A 60 1.47 -6.70 -17.00
N LYS A 61 2.58 -7.37 -17.29
CA LYS A 61 3.83 -6.73 -17.74
C LYS A 61 3.68 -6.05 -19.11
N GLU A 62 2.92 -6.63 -20.02
CA GLU A 62 2.73 -6.07 -21.35
C GLU A 62 1.80 -4.86 -21.33
N ILE A 63 0.69 -4.93 -20.60
CA ILE A 63 -0.42 -3.97 -20.71
C ILE A 63 -0.40 -2.94 -19.56
N LEU A 64 -0.19 -3.37 -18.32
CA LEU A 64 -0.33 -2.50 -17.15
C LEU A 64 0.97 -1.75 -16.83
N TYR A 65 2.11 -2.40 -16.97
CA TYR A 65 3.41 -1.81 -16.61
C TYR A 65 3.73 -0.52 -17.39
N PRO A 66 3.50 -0.43 -18.72
CA PRO A 66 3.71 0.83 -19.44
C PRO A 66 2.88 1.98 -18.87
N LYS A 67 1.62 1.71 -18.49
CA LYS A 67 0.70 2.70 -17.90
C LYS A 67 1.17 3.16 -16.52
N TYR A 68 1.62 2.21 -15.71
CA TYR A 68 2.24 2.50 -14.41
C TYR A 68 3.50 3.34 -14.54
N LYS A 69 4.37 3.03 -15.50
CA LYS A 69 5.55 3.86 -15.79
C LYS A 69 5.15 5.28 -16.22
N SER A 70 4.10 5.43 -17.04
CA SER A 70 3.58 6.76 -17.43
C SER A 70 3.01 7.54 -16.24
N ALA A 71 2.22 6.91 -15.38
CA ALA A 71 1.67 7.54 -14.18
C ALA A 71 2.78 7.99 -13.21
N VAL A 72 3.84 7.19 -13.06
CA VAL A 72 5.00 7.56 -12.24
C VAL A 72 5.81 8.69 -12.88
N ARG A 73 6.03 8.68 -14.20
CA ARG A 73 6.69 9.80 -14.89
C ARG A 73 5.89 11.10 -14.80
N PHE A 74 4.56 11.01 -14.77
CA PHE A 74 3.73 12.19 -14.54
C PHE A 74 3.96 12.80 -13.15
N LEU A 75 4.12 11.97 -12.11
CA LEU A 75 4.42 12.44 -10.75
C LEU A 75 5.89 12.86 -10.56
N PHE A 76 6.80 12.27 -11.32
CA PHE A 76 8.24 12.49 -11.25
C PHE A 76 8.79 12.78 -12.66
N PRO A 77 8.53 13.98 -13.22
CA PRO A 77 8.91 14.31 -14.60
C PRO A 77 10.42 14.29 -14.81
N ASP A 78 11.20 14.57 -13.77
CA ASP A 78 12.67 14.59 -13.82
C ASP A 78 13.29 13.21 -13.56
N ALA A 79 12.49 12.13 -13.56
CA ALA A 79 12.99 10.78 -13.37
C ALA A 79 13.83 10.32 -14.57
N THR A 80 15.11 10.04 -14.34
CA THR A 80 16.01 9.47 -15.34
C THR A 80 15.58 8.07 -15.74
N ARG A 81 15.15 7.27 -14.76
CA ARG A 81 14.76 5.87 -14.98
C ARG A 81 13.61 5.46 -14.08
N VAL A 82 12.67 4.72 -14.65
CA VAL A 82 11.51 4.15 -13.94
C VAL A 82 11.44 2.65 -14.21
N GLU A 83 11.51 1.86 -13.14
CA GLU A 83 11.47 0.40 -13.20
C GLU A 83 10.46 -0.20 -12.24
N ILE A 84 9.69 -1.16 -12.72
CA ILE A 84 8.74 -1.90 -11.90
C ILE A 84 9.44 -3.15 -11.41
N LEU A 85 9.56 -3.30 -10.09
CA LEU A 85 10.25 -4.43 -9.47
C LEU A 85 9.36 -5.67 -9.50
N GLU A 86 8.16 -5.55 -8.96
CA GLU A 86 7.24 -6.65 -8.71
C GLU A 86 5.82 -6.12 -8.64
N HIS A 87 4.85 -7.03 -8.78
CA HIS A 87 3.46 -6.78 -8.47
C HIS A 87 2.86 -7.94 -7.68
N ALA A 88 1.80 -7.65 -6.94
CA ALA A 88 1.04 -8.65 -6.21
C ALA A 88 -0.46 -8.39 -6.34
N VAL A 89 -1.21 -9.43 -6.68
CA VAL A 89 -2.68 -9.42 -6.63
C VAL A 89 -3.14 -9.82 -5.24
N ARG A 90 -4.12 -9.09 -4.71
CA ARG A 90 -4.80 -9.40 -3.46
C ARG A 90 -6.30 -9.54 -3.70
N LYS A 91 -6.88 -10.63 -3.21
CA LYS A 91 -8.32 -10.92 -3.26
C LYS A 91 -8.81 -11.24 -1.86
N ARG A 92 -9.76 -10.46 -1.36
CA ARG A 92 -10.35 -10.69 -0.05
C ARG A 92 -11.16 -12.00 -0.08
N HIS A 93 -10.91 -12.87 0.88
CA HIS A 93 -11.74 -14.03 1.19
C HIS A 93 -13.00 -13.58 1.96
N PRO A 94 -14.19 -14.15 1.71
CA PRO A 94 -15.43 -13.73 2.38
C PRO A 94 -15.32 -13.70 3.92
N ARG A 95 -14.64 -14.71 4.47
CA ARG A 95 -14.38 -14.86 5.93
C ARG A 95 -13.11 -14.15 6.42
N TRP A 96 -12.50 -13.26 5.65
CA TRP A 96 -11.28 -12.55 6.07
C TRP A 96 -11.54 -11.79 7.38
N LEU A 97 -10.67 -11.99 8.38
CA LEU A 97 -10.81 -11.52 9.77
C LEU A 97 -12.03 -12.07 10.54
N SER A 98 -12.63 -13.18 10.08
CA SER A 98 -13.69 -13.89 10.80
C SER A 98 -13.16 -15.17 11.46
N GLY A 99 -13.31 -15.28 12.79
CA GLY A 99 -13.01 -16.50 13.56
C GLY A 99 -11.55 -16.97 13.46
N ASN A 100 -11.33 -18.29 13.57
CA ASN A 100 -10.02 -18.96 13.56
C ASN A 100 -9.40 -19.09 12.15
N LEU A 101 -9.67 -18.15 11.24
CA LEU A 101 -9.14 -18.21 9.88
C LEU A 101 -7.74 -17.60 9.82
N GLU A 102 -6.74 -18.45 9.69
CA GLU A 102 -5.37 -18.01 9.49
C GLU A 102 -5.05 -17.69 8.02
N ARG A 103 -4.24 -16.66 7.80
CA ARG A 103 -3.82 -16.20 6.47
C ARG A 103 -3.17 -17.31 5.64
N HIS A 104 -2.46 -18.24 6.27
CA HIS A 104 -1.75 -19.33 5.60
C HIS A 104 -2.66 -20.46 5.10
N HIS A 105 -3.93 -20.48 5.51
CA HIS A 105 -4.96 -21.41 5.00
C HIS A 105 -5.65 -20.91 3.73
N LEU A 106 -5.25 -19.75 3.18
CA LEU A 106 -5.94 -19.09 2.09
C LEU A 106 -5.11 -19.11 0.81
N ASP A 107 -5.76 -19.40 -0.31
CA ASP A 107 -5.13 -19.49 -1.64
C ASP A 107 -4.82 -18.12 -2.27
N THR A 108 -5.22 -17.03 -1.61
CA THR A 108 -5.04 -15.66 -2.13
C THR A 108 -4.47 -14.75 -1.08
N ASN A 109 -3.63 -13.80 -1.51
CA ASN A 109 -3.14 -12.76 -0.63
C ASN A 109 -4.28 -11.86 -0.17
N GLN A 110 -4.42 -11.74 1.14
CA GLN A 110 -5.48 -10.96 1.76
C GLN A 110 -5.09 -9.48 1.90
N PRO A 111 -6.06 -8.55 2.01
CA PRO A 111 -5.77 -7.17 2.40
C PRO A 111 -4.87 -7.09 3.65
N SER A 112 -4.10 -6.01 3.79
CA SER A 112 -3.35 -5.79 5.02
C SER A 112 -4.32 -5.43 6.14
N ASP A 113 -4.18 -6.09 7.28
CA ASP A 113 -4.99 -5.92 8.49
C ASP A 113 -4.24 -5.16 9.60
N TYR A 114 -3.01 -4.74 9.34
CA TYR A 114 -2.23 -3.89 10.21
C TYR A 114 -1.56 -2.74 9.43
N VAL A 115 -1.25 -1.67 10.15
CA VAL A 115 -0.52 -0.51 9.63
C VAL A 115 0.95 -0.84 9.46
N HIS A 116 1.48 -0.53 8.29
CA HIS A 116 2.90 -0.69 8.01
C HIS A 116 3.41 0.29 6.96
N ILE A 117 4.72 0.44 6.92
CA ILE A 117 5.47 0.93 5.75
C ILE A 117 6.22 -0.29 5.21
N ALA A 118 6.11 -0.54 3.92
CA ALA A 118 6.77 -1.67 3.28
C ALA A 118 8.24 -1.32 2.99
N SER A 119 9.10 -1.57 3.97
CA SER A 119 10.52 -1.22 3.94
C SER A 119 11.38 -2.43 3.54
N ARG A 120 11.66 -2.61 2.25
CA ARG A 120 12.70 -3.58 1.87
C ARG A 120 14.08 -2.95 2.05
N LYS A 121 14.98 -3.64 2.77
CA LYS A 121 16.42 -3.40 2.64
C LYS A 121 16.82 -3.76 1.22
N PHE A 122 16.95 -2.75 0.38
CA PHE A 122 17.50 -2.94 -0.95
C PHE A 122 19.01 -3.08 -0.79
N ASN A 123 19.49 -4.33 -0.84
CA ASN A 123 20.94 -4.63 -0.86
C ASN A 123 21.67 -4.00 -2.05
N ASN A 124 20.91 -3.46 -3.00
CA ASN A 124 21.41 -2.66 -4.10
C ASN A 124 21.10 -1.20 -3.82
N ASN A 125 21.98 -0.51 -3.07
CA ASN A 125 22.08 0.94 -3.26
C ASN A 125 22.45 1.11 -4.73
N PRO A 126 21.59 1.70 -5.58
CA PRO A 126 21.77 1.68 -7.02
C PRO A 126 22.99 2.55 -7.35
N LYS A 127 24.16 1.90 -7.51
CA LYS A 127 25.41 2.58 -7.82
C LYS A 127 25.21 3.40 -9.10
N GLY A 128 25.42 4.71 -9.02
CA GLY A 128 25.33 5.63 -10.16
C GLY A 128 24.15 6.61 -10.17
N TYR A 129 23.30 6.64 -9.13
CA TYR A 129 22.22 7.63 -9.01
C TYR A 129 22.35 8.43 -7.72
N SER A 130 22.08 9.75 -7.77
CA SER A 130 22.14 10.62 -6.58
C SER A 130 20.95 10.39 -5.63
N ARG A 131 19.80 9.99 -6.19
CA ARG A 131 18.56 9.77 -5.46
C ARG A 131 17.76 8.63 -6.06
N PHE A 132 17.08 7.88 -5.21
CA PHE A 132 16.00 6.99 -5.62
C PHE A 132 14.76 7.17 -4.75
N VAL A 133 13.59 6.98 -5.36
CA VAL A 133 12.29 6.95 -4.69
C VAL A 133 11.64 5.61 -5.02
N VAL A 134 11.04 4.98 -4.02
CA VAL A 134 10.20 3.79 -4.17
C VAL A 134 8.76 4.21 -4.03
N VAL A 135 7.95 3.91 -5.04
CA VAL A 135 6.53 4.24 -5.11
C VAL A 135 5.74 2.95 -5.27
N ASN A 136 4.74 2.76 -4.44
CA ASN A 136 3.74 1.73 -4.66
C ASN A 136 2.58 2.31 -5.47
N LEU A 137 2.11 1.55 -6.46
CA LEU A 137 0.91 1.84 -7.25
C LEU A 137 -0.13 0.80 -6.90
N TRP A 138 -1.19 1.21 -6.21
CA TRP A 138 -2.30 0.35 -5.82
C TRP A 138 -3.53 0.65 -6.64
N LYS A 139 -4.15 -0.39 -7.19
CA LYS A 139 -5.26 -0.27 -8.13
C LYS A 139 -6.36 -1.29 -7.83
N PRO A 140 -7.64 -0.88 -7.85
CA PRO A 140 -8.76 -1.82 -7.91
C PRO A 140 -8.74 -2.61 -9.21
N ILE A 141 -8.89 -3.93 -9.10
CA ILE A 141 -9.20 -4.80 -10.23
C ILE A 141 -10.71 -4.73 -10.53
N ARG A 142 -11.53 -4.64 -9.47
CA ARG A 142 -12.97 -4.42 -9.56
C ARG A 142 -13.33 -3.22 -8.69
N GLY A 143 -14.10 -2.28 -9.25
CA GLY A 143 -14.60 -1.09 -8.58
C GLY A 143 -16.11 -0.91 -8.81
N PRO A 144 -16.77 0.00 -8.09
CA PRO A 144 -16.24 0.84 -7.01
C PRO A 144 -15.81 0.05 -5.77
N VAL A 145 -14.69 0.45 -5.15
CA VAL A 145 -14.21 -0.14 -3.90
C VAL A 145 -14.90 0.51 -2.70
N TYR A 146 -15.81 -0.24 -2.09
CA TYR A 146 -16.39 0.10 -0.78
C TYR A 146 -15.84 -0.74 0.36
N ASP A 147 -15.35 -1.94 0.03
CA ASP A 147 -14.85 -2.96 0.94
C ASP A 147 -13.33 -2.87 1.13
N PHE A 148 -12.84 -3.12 2.36
CA PHE A 148 -11.41 -3.13 2.74
C PHE A 148 -10.57 -2.01 2.07
N ARG A 149 -10.98 -0.76 2.24
CA ARG A 149 -10.42 0.38 1.49
C ARG A 149 -8.96 0.61 1.86
N LEU A 150 -8.11 0.86 0.86
CA LEU A 150 -6.75 1.32 1.12
C LEU A 150 -6.80 2.63 1.90
N THR A 151 -6.08 2.67 3.02
CA THR A 151 -5.98 3.81 3.91
C THR A 151 -4.53 4.17 4.10
N LEU A 152 -4.25 5.46 3.96
CA LEU A 152 -2.92 6.03 3.93
C LEU A 152 -2.81 7.11 5.01
N CYS A 153 -1.69 7.14 5.71
CA CYS A 153 -1.36 8.21 6.64
C CYS A 153 -0.54 9.28 5.91
N ASP A 154 -0.83 10.56 6.17
CA ASP A 154 0.05 11.65 5.76
C ASP A 154 1.43 11.46 6.38
N ARG A 155 2.44 11.18 5.55
CA ARG A 155 3.80 10.89 6.03
C ARG A 155 4.40 12.05 6.84
N ARG A 156 3.94 13.29 6.64
CA ARG A 156 4.42 14.47 7.37
C ARG A 156 4.02 14.43 8.85
N THR A 157 2.98 13.69 9.18
CA THR A 157 2.48 13.53 10.54
C THR A 157 3.15 12.39 11.30
N ILE A 158 4.03 11.63 10.63
CA ILE A 158 4.76 10.50 11.22
C ILE A 158 6.20 10.93 11.51
N GLY A 159 6.59 10.89 12.78
CA GLY A 159 7.98 10.99 13.20
C GLY A 159 8.68 9.65 13.05
N PHE A 160 9.31 9.39 11.89
CA PHE A 160 9.91 8.09 11.57
C PHE A 160 10.80 7.53 12.70
N ALA A 161 11.74 8.33 13.19
CA ALA A 161 12.72 7.88 14.20
C ALA A 161 12.11 7.56 15.57
N SER A 162 11.04 8.25 15.96
CA SER A 162 10.44 8.14 17.30
C SER A 162 9.17 7.29 17.34
N GLN A 163 8.50 7.11 16.20
CA GLN A 163 7.19 6.46 16.11
C GLN A 163 7.21 5.20 15.25
N THR A 164 8.38 4.71 14.84
CA THR A 164 8.45 3.48 14.06
C THR A 164 9.46 2.50 14.60
N THR A 165 9.26 1.22 14.28
CA THR A 165 10.22 0.15 14.54
C THR A 165 10.29 -0.77 13.33
N ALA A 166 11.51 -1.17 12.96
CA ALA A 166 11.70 -2.25 12.00
C ALA A 166 11.08 -3.55 12.54
N MET A 167 10.52 -4.34 11.63
CA MET A 167 9.90 -5.62 11.91
C MET A 167 10.14 -6.58 10.74
N ASP A 168 10.66 -7.76 11.05
CA ASP A 168 10.76 -8.83 10.08
C ASP A 168 9.44 -9.58 9.93
N ILE A 169 9.07 -9.83 8.68
CA ILE A 169 8.02 -10.76 8.27
C ILE A 169 8.74 -12.02 7.80
N VAL A 170 8.74 -13.02 8.67
CA VAL A 170 9.36 -14.31 8.40
C VAL A 170 8.37 -15.20 7.69
N HIS A 171 8.68 -15.55 6.43
CA HIS A 171 8.00 -16.59 5.69
C HIS A 171 8.82 -17.88 5.74
N ARG A 172 8.22 -19.01 5.35
CA ARG A 172 8.90 -20.31 5.33
C ARG A 172 10.21 -20.30 4.52
N ASN A 173 10.24 -19.55 3.41
CA ASN A 173 11.32 -19.61 2.42
C ASN A 173 12.06 -18.27 2.23
N TYR A 174 11.62 -17.18 2.89
CA TYR A 174 12.24 -15.87 2.77
C TYR A 174 11.87 -14.98 3.95
N ILE A 175 12.66 -13.93 4.18
CA ILE A 175 12.35 -12.87 5.14
C ILE A 175 12.11 -11.60 4.35
N ASN A 176 11.06 -10.86 4.73
CA ASN A 176 10.83 -9.52 4.24
C ASN A 176 10.86 -8.56 5.44
N GLU A 177 11.24 -7.31 5.23
CA GLU A 177 11.22 -6.31 6.29
C GLU A 177 10.07 -5.34 6.04
N ASN A 178 9.36 -5.01 7.10
CA ASN A 178 8.38 -3.95 7.16
C ASN A 178 8.73 -3.04 8.34
N THR A 179 8.15 -1.86 8.35
CA THR A 179 8.24 -0.95 9.48
C THR A 179 6.87 -0.84 10.12
N ARG A 180 6.78 -1.15 11.41
CA ARG A 180 5.59 -0.89 12.23
C ARG A 180 5.55 0.56 12.67
N VAL A 181 4.34 1.05 12.86
CA VAL A 181 4.07 2.44 13.22
C VAL A 181 3.30 2.43 14.54
N TYR A 182 3.79 3.17 15.52
CA TYR A 182 3.12 3.37 16.78
C TYR A 182 2.02 4.43 16.62
N PHE A 183 0.95 4.29 17.39
CA PHE A 183 -0.13 5.28 17.41
C PHE A 183 0.38 6.66 17.85
N ASP A 184 -0.07 7.70 17.17
CA ASP A 184 0.01 9.09 17.62
C ASP A 184 -1.28 9.82 17.19
N GLU A 185 -1.82 10.65 18.08
CA GLU A 185 -3.06 11.40 17.83
C GLU A 185 -2.94 12.43 16.70
N LYS A 186 -1.72 12.82 16.35
CA LYS A 186 -1.42 13.75 15.25
C LYS A 186 -1.45 13.08 13.88
N HIS A 187 -1.50 11.74 13.81
CA HIS A 187 -1.55 11.01 12.54
C HIS A 187 -2.82 11.35 11.77
N GLU A 188 -2.65 11.84 10.54
CA GLU A 188 -3.77 12.18 9.67
C GLU A 188 -4.00 11.10 8.62
N TRP A 189 -5.16 10.44 8.69
CA TRP A 189 -5.49 9.29 7.85
C TRP A 189 -6.49 9.63 6.75
N TYR A 190 -6.28 9.03 5.57
CA TYR A 190 -7.05 9.29 4.37
C TYR A 190 -7.40 8.02 3.62
N HIS A 191 -8.56 8.03 2.95
CA HIS A 191 -8.98 7.01 1.99
C HIS A 191 -9.74 7.66 0.83
N TRP A 192 -9.88 6.97 -0.30
CA TRP A 192 -10.82 7.35 -1.36
C TRP A 192 -12.08 6.50 -1.27
N HIS A 193 -13.25 7.15 -1.22
CA HIS A 193 -14.53 6.44 -1.22
C HIS A 193 -14.94 6.06 -2.65
N GLY A 194 -15.26 4.79 -2.91
CA GLY A 194 -15.79 4.38 -4.21
C GLY A 194 -14.78 4.39 -5.35
N LEU A 195 -13.49 4.15 -5.06
CA LEU A 195 -12.43 4.13 -6.06
C LEU A 195 -12.71 3.10 -7.17
N GLN A 196 -12.60 3.52 -8.41
CA GLN A 196 -12.98 2.77 -9.62
C GLN A 196 -11.83 1.93 -10.19
N ALA A 197 -12.20 0.99 -11.07
CA ALA A 197 -11.25 0.14 -11.78
C ALA A 197 -10.54 0.85 -12.95
N ASN A 198 -10.69 2.16 -13.14
CA ASN A 198 -9.88 2.98 -14.05
C ASN A 198 -9.05 4.01 -13.27
N GLU A 199 -8.80 3.77 -11.98
CA GLU A 199 -8.04 4.66 -11.11
C GLU A 199 -6.89 3.91 -10.45
N VAL A 200 -5.85 4.64 -10.06
CA VAL A 200 -4.69 4.14 -9.32
C VAL A 200 -4.31 5.12 -8.20
N ILE A 201 -3.91 4.58 -7.05
CA ILE A 201 -3.33 5.35 -5.96
C ILE A 201 -1.82 5.12 -5.98
N ALA A 202 -1.05 6.19 -6.14
CA ALA A 202 0.40 6.19 -5.98
C ALA A 202 0.75 6.64 -4.56
N PHE A 203 1.70 5.96 -3.91
CA PHE A 203 2.18 6.36 -2.59
C PHE A 203 3.65 5.98 -2.37
N VAL A 204 4.43 6.92 -1.86
CA VAL A 204 5.86 6.79 -1.62
C VAL A 204 6.11 5.85 -0.45
N GLN A 205 7.00 4.88 -0.61
CA GLN A 205 7.46 3.97 0.45
C GLN A 205 8.85 4.33 0.95
N THR A 206 9.68 4.96 0.11
CA THR A 206 11.03 5.39 0.48
C THR A 206 11.45 6.52 -0.45
N ASP A 207 12.19 7.49 0.09
CA ASP A 207 12.91 8.52 -0.68
C ASP A 207 14.30 8.64 -0.06
N SER A 208 15.33 8.34 -0.83
CA SER A 208 16.70 8.16 -0.31
C SER A 208 17.35 9.44 0.20
N VAL A 209 16.78 10.60 -0.10
CA VAL A 209 17.30 11.92 0.31
C VAL A 209 16.33 12.72 1.17
N ALA A 210 15.13 12.20 1.45
CA ALA A 210 14.15 12.91 2.28
C ALA A 210 14.61 12.96 3.74
N GLU A 211 14.52 14.15 4.36
CA GLU A 211 14.83 14.32 5.80
C GLU A 211 13.97 13.40 6.67
N ASN A 212 12.68 13.32 6.35
CA ASN A 212 11.78 12.31 6.90
C ASN A 212 11.70 11.14 5.92
N THR A 213 12.50 10.11 6.16
CA THR A 213 12.52 8.88 5.35
C THR A 213 11.26 8.01 5.54
N ALA A 214 10.28 8.43 6.36
CA ALA A 214 9.00 7.76 6.45
C ALA A 214 8.33 7.66 5.09
N GLY A 215 8.19 6.42 4.61
CA GLY A 215 7.18 6.09 3.62
C GLY A 215 5.77 6.35 4.16
N VAL A 216 4.82 6.38 3.24
CA VAL A 216 3.39 6.44 3.55
C VAL A 216 2.98 5.15 4.26
N SER A 217 2.61 5.29 5.52
CA SER A 217 2.06 4.20 6.32
C SER A 217 0.66 3.86 5.83
N HIS A 218 0.37 2.58 5.67
CA HIS A 218 -0.86 2.15 5.06
C HIS A 218 -1.41 0.84 5.62
N THR A 219 -2.72 0.68 5.45
CA THR A 219 -3.46 -0.54 5.80
C THR A 219 -4.74 -0.62 4.95
N ALA A 220 -5.52 -1.69 5.11
CA ALA A 220 -6.87 -1.78 4.58
C ALA A 220 -7.87 -1.94 5.73
N PHE A 221 -8.89 -1.10 5.80
CA PHE A 221 -9.92 -1.17 6.84
C PHE A 221 -11.28 -1.56 6.26
N LEU A 222 -12.01 -2.37 7.02
CA LEU A 222 -13.41 -2.63 6.77
C LEU A 222 -14.23 -1.45 7.30
N ASP A 223 -15.04 -0.82 6.45
CA ASP A 223 -15.98 0.21 6.88
C ASP A 223 -17.27 -0.47 7.37
N PRO A 224 -17.58 -0.46 8.69
CA PRO A 224 -18.73 -1.18 9.24
C PRO A 224 -20.08 -0.63 8.76
N ARG A 225 -20.09 0.57 8.16
CA ARG A 225 -21.30 1.17 7.57
C ARG A 225 -21.63 0.57 6.21
N VAL A 226 -20.66 -0.07 5.56
CA VAL A 226 -20.88 -0.82 4.32
C VAL A 226 -21.43 -2.18 4.76
N GLY A 227 -22.76 -2.32 4.72
CA GLY A 227 -23.43 -3.59 5.02
C GLY A 227 -22.97 -4.73 4.11
N ASP A 228 -23.29 -5.97 4.50
CA ASP A 228 -22.98 -7.20 3.77
C ASP A 228 -23.98 -7.46 2.61
N ASP A 229 -24.34 -6.41 1.87
CA ASP A 229 -25.41 -6.41 0.87
C ASP A 229 -25.02 -7.09 -0.46
N GLY A 230 -24.20 -8.14 -0.41
CA GLY A 230 -23.73 -8.85 -1.60
C GLY A 230 -22.75 -8.04 -2.46
N LYS A 231 -22.15 -6.98 -1.89
CA LYS A 231 -21.13 -6.18 -2.59
C LYS A 231 -19.92 -7.02 -2.95
N GLN A 232 -19.37 -6.72 -4.13
CA GLN A 232 -18.15 -7.29 -4.67
C GLN A 232 -17.01 -7.23 -3.63
N LEU A 233 -16.48 -8.40 -3.26
CA LEU A 233 -15.30 -8.47 -2.40
C LEU A 233 -14.11 -7.83 -3.09
N LYS A 234 -13.30 -7.11 -2.30
CA LYS A 234 -12.14 -6.38 -2.79
C LYS A 234 -11.17 -7.30 -3.56
N GLU A 235 -10.89 -6.90 -4.79
CA GLU A 235 -9.80 -7.40 -5.62
C GLU A 235 -8.93 -6.22 -6.07
N SER A 236 -7.62 -6.32 -5.87
CA SER A 236 -6.68 -5.24 -6.20
C SER A 236 -5.33 -5.78 -6.63
N ILE A 237 -4.60 -4.99 -7.38
CA ILE A 237 -3.19 -5.20 -7.71
C ILE A 237 -2.36 -4.06 -7.13
N GLU A 238 -1.20 -4.39 -6.59
CA GLU A 238 -0.20 -3.42 -6.16
C GLU A 238 1.11 -3.69 -6.87
N ALA A 239 1.74 -2.68 -7.43
CA ALA A 239 3.07 -2.77 -8.02
C ALA A 239 4.04 -1.85 -7.30
N ARG A 240 5.28 -2.31 -7.13
CA ARG A 240 6.38 -1.51 -6.59
C ARG A 240 7.24 -0.98 -7.72
N VAL A 241 7.47 0.32 -7.71
CA VAL A 241 8.18 1.04 -8.76
C VAL A 241 9.37 1.79 -8.15
N PHE A 242 10.54 1.61 -8.74
CA PHE A 242 11.71 2.44 -8.50
C PHE A 242 11.74 3.61 -9.47
N VAL A 243 12.08 4.77 -8.93
CA VAL A 243 12.29 6.01 -9.64
C VAL A 243 13.69 6.49 -9.31
N PHE A 244 14.55 6.59 -10.32
CA PHE A 244 15.95 7.00 -10.15
C PHE A 244 16.20 8.37 -10.78
N PHE A 245 17.08 9.14 -10.14
CA PHE A 245 17.47 10.49 -10.53
C PHE A 245 19.00 10.57 -10.60
N GLU A 246 19.52 11.34 -11.56
CA GLU A 246 20.96 11.64 -11.66
C GLU A 246 21.43 12.55 -10.52
#